data_AF-A0A7C2FP82-F1
#
_entry.id   AF-A0A7C2FP82-F1
#
_cell.length_a   1.000
_cell.length_b   1.000
_cell.length_c   1.000
_cell.angle_alpha   90.00
_cell.angle_beta   90.00
_cell.angle_gamma   90.00
#
_symmetry.space_group_name_H-M   'P 1'
#
loop_
_entity.id
_entity.type
_entity.pdbx_description
1 polymer ?
#
loop_
_entity_poly.entity_id
_entity_poly.type
_entity_poly.pdbx_seq_one_letter_code
_entity_poly.pdbx_strand_id
1 'polypeptide(L)'
;MRTHHVQASTFEFVSLVEGYSELRMRELARAWSSTPVYPQIFELDYLVLKDGSQDGVNREETRQVIDAVLTGSDVFVDEVFEVAQEYPMPDGDTVYLYRKRYHLDHDFAEDDYRDLARDVETLGRGSESIVFEVPEQIEVFARYYRGGGVPYPLPGQRPLDEEEASSTLGRMAAKHDLILAVFLGQEQVDPQRFVEQWLNRHGYPAMASWYGPVRLVAYGSPLPDERDVPARGIEARFGDSISLLGFTIDGQKAEPGQMLRVKLFWKAEDSVGEDYKVFVHLLDAEGQVVAQHDGRPVGGLNRTTEWVKGQATVDKHGILIPWEVSPGPYQLAVGMYDGDTGRRLSVSAEGQVVGDSLPLVEIHVGGS
;
A
#
# COMPACT_ATOMS: atom_id res chain seq x y z
N MET A 1 -7.52 -43.57 35.28
CA MET A 1 -7.76 -43.82 33.85
C MET A 1 -9.27 -43.97 33.69
N ARG A 2 -9.96 -42.91 33.29
CA ARG A 2 -11.41 -42.92 33.08
C ARG A 2 -11.66 -42.60 31.61
N THR A 3 -12.17 -43.59 30.91
CA THR A 3 -12.68 -43.48 29.55
C THR A 3 -14.01 -42.71 29.61
N HIS A 4 -14.20 -41.74 28.73
CA HIS A 4 -15.46 -41.02 28.61
C HIS A 4 -16.02 -41.26 27.21
N HIS A 5 -17.29 -41.67 27.17
CA HIS A 5 -18.02 -41.99 25.95
C HIS A 5 -18.46 -40.71 25.26
N VAL A 6 -18.20 -40.63 23.95
CA VAL A 6 -18.79 -39.64 23.05
C VAL A 6 -20.10 -40.23 22.53
N GLN A 7 -21.22 -39.56 22.77
CA GLN A 7 -22.50 -39.90 22.18
C GLN A 7 -22.79 -38.91 21.06
N ALA A 8 -22.87 -39.41 19.82
CA ALA A 8 -23.14 -38.62 18.63
C ALA A 8 -24.63 -38.31 18.52
N SER A 9 -25.01 -37.07 18.83
CA SER A 9 -26.27 -36.45 18.39
C SER A 9 -26.09 -34.94 18.37
N THR A 10 -26.37 -34.34 17.21
CA THR A 10 -26.58 -32.90 16.92
C THR A 10 -25.73 -31.94 17.75
N PHE A 11 -24.54 -31.61 17.23
CA PHE A 11 -23.59 -30.72 17.87
C PHE A 11 -24.15 -29.30 18.04
N GLU A 12 -24.48 -28.93 19.27
CA GLU A 12 -24.24 -27.58 19.78
C GLU A 12 -23.09 -27.70 20.80
N PHE A 13 -22.04 -26.91 20.61
CA PHE A 13 -20.83 -26.68 21.44
C PHE A 13 -19.69 -27.73 21.42
N VAL A 14 -18.47 -27.24 21.17
CA VAL A 14 -17.20 -27.81 21.68
C VAL A 14 -16.83 -27.04 22.95
N SER A 15 -16.67 -27.73 24.07
CA SER A 15 -16.13 -27.20 25.32
C SER A 15 -15.21 -28.25 25.92
N LEU A 16 -14.01 -27.84 26.35
CA LEU A 16 -13.16 -28.38 27.43
C LEU A 16 -12.04 -27.33 27.58
N VAL A 17 -11.72 -26.78 28.76
CA VAL A 17 -10.90 -27.42 29.82
C VAL A 17 -11.14 -26.70 31.17
N GLU A 18 -11.24 -27.45 32.28
CA GLU A 18 -11.01 -26.88 33.62
C GLU A 18 -9.53 -26.53 33.79
N GLY A 19 -9.20 -25.26 34.05
CA GLY A 19 -7.83 -24.83 34.37
C GLY A 19 -7.44 -23.43 33.89
N TYR A 20 -8.23 -22.80 33.02
CA TYR A 20 -7.93 -21.47 32.49
C TYR A 20 -9.03 -20.47 32.89
N SER A 21 -8.87 -19.81 34.04
CA SER A 21 -9.82 -18.82 34.57
C SER A 21 -9.91 -17.51 33.76
N GLU A 22 -9.03 -17.34 32.76
CA GLU A 22 -8.97 -16.14 31.91
C GLU A 22 -9.59 -16.34 30.52
N LEU A 23 -9.92 -17.58 30.15
CA LEU A 23 -10.52 -17.90 28.85
C LEU A 23 -12.02 -17.56 28.85
N ARG A 24 -12.38 -16.45 28.21
CA ARG A 24 -13.79 -16.09 27.93
C ARG A 24 -14.24 -16.75 26.63
N MET A 25 -15.00 -17.84 26.73
CA MET A 25 -15.68 -18.41 25.56
C MET A 25 -16.96 -17.63 25.26
N ARG A 26 -17.05 -17.05 24.07
CA ARG A 26 -18.26 -16.36 23.58
C ARG A 26 -18.83 -17.16 22.42
N GLU A 27 -20.07 -17.63 22.56
CA GLU A 27 -20.78 -18.29 21.47
C GLU A 27 -21.10 -17.27 20.37
N LEU A 28 -20.36 -17.35 19.27
CA LEU A 28 -20.35 -16.35 18.19
C LEU A 28 -21.69 -16.33 17.42
N ALA A 29 -22.37 -17.46 17.26
CA ALA A 29 -23.60 -17.56 16.47
C ALA A 29 -24.85 -16.96 17.14
N ARG A 30 -24.94 -16.95 18.48
CA ARG A 30 -26.16 -16.52 19.21
C ARG A 30 -26.11 -15.08 19.73
N ALA A 31 -24.93 -14.48 19.87
CA ALA A 31 -24.75 -13.17 20.51
C ALA A 31 -24.56 -11.97 19.56
N TRP A 32 -24.50 -12.20 18.24
CA TRP A 32 -24.15 -11.20 17.21
C TRP A 32 -25.33 -10.72 16.37
N SER A 33 -26.52 -10.64 16.96
CA SER A 33 -27.74 -10.23 16.26
C SER A 33 -27.75 -8.76 15.81
N SER A 34 -26.81 -7.92 16.29
CA SER A 34 -26.76 -6.48 15.97
C SER A 34 -25.44 -5.95 15.39
N THR A 35 -24.32 -6.68 15.49
CA THR A 35 -22.99 -6.19 15.08
C THR A 35 -22.40 -7.05 13.95
N PRO A 36 -21.70 -6.47 12.94
CA PRO A 36 -21.01 -7.24 11.90
C PRO A 36 -19.99 -8.21 12.49
N VAL A 37 -19.91 -9.41 11.92
CA VAL A 37 -19.05 -10.50 12.44
C VAL A 37 -17.58 -10.27 12.12
N TYR A 38 -17.30 -9.80 10.90
CA TYR A 38 -15.94 -9.70 10.39
C TYR A 38 -15.00 -8.81 11.24
N PRO A 39 -15.38 -7.60 11.69
CA PRO A 39 -14.53 -6.82 12.60
C PRO A 39 -14.25 -7.54 13.93
N GLN A 40 -15.26 -8.26 14.44
CA GLN A 40 -15.20 -8.86 15.77
C GLN A 40 -14.25 -10.06 15.82
N ILE A 41 -14.02 -10.78 14.72
CA ILE A 41 -13.10 -11.92 14.75
C ILE A 41 -11.66 -11.46 15.04
N PHE A 42 -11.26 -10.26 14.59
CA PHE A 42 -9.92 -9.71 14.85
C PHE A 42 -9.71 -9.30 16.31
N GLU A 43 -10.78 -9.07 17.09
CA GLU A 43 -10.69 -8.82 18.53
C GLU A 43 -10.41 -10.08 19.36
N LEU A 44 -10.48 -11.27 18.74
CA LEU A 44 -10.35 -12.56 19.43
C LEU A 44 -8.93 -13.12 19.28
N ASP A 45 -8.39 -13.71 20.35
CA ASP A 45 -7.09 -14.41 20.30
C ASP A 45 -7.19 -15.82 19.71
N TYR A 46 -8.37 -16.44 19.81
CA TYR A 46 -8.65 -17.79 19.31
C TYR A 46 -10.02 -17.83 18.63
N LEU A 47 -10.11 -18.55 17.52
CA LEU A 47 -11.36 -18.82 16.80
C LEU A 47 -11.58 -20.33 16.73
N VAL A 48 -12.82 -20.78 16.89
CA VAL A 48 -13.20 -22.19 16.68
C VAL A 48 -14.25 -22.24 15.58
N LEU A 49 -13.91 -22.87 14.47
CA LEU A 49 -14.78 -23.02 13.31
C LEU A 49 -14.92 -24.50 12.96
N LYS A 50 -16.06 -24.90 12.39
CA LYS A 50 -16.32 -26.28 11.97
C LYS A 50 -16.60 -26.28 10.46
N ASP A 51 -15.93 -27.16 9.71
CA ASP A 51 -16.31 -27.41 8.31
C ASP A 51 -17.63 -28.21 8.25
N GLY A 52 -18.32 -28.15 7.10
CA GLY A 52 -19.64 -28.77 6.95
C GLY A 52 -20.81 -27.83 7.22
N SER A 53 -21.96 -28.40 7.62
CA SER A 53 -23.23 -27.66 7.65
C SER A 53 -23.25 -26.55 8.69
N GLN A 54 -23.54 -25.32 8.26
CA GLN A 54 -23.72 -24.14 9.11
C GLN A 54 -25.17 -24.02 9.63
N ASP A 55 -25.87 -25.14 9.79
CA ASP A 55 -27.23 -25.20 10.32
C ASP A 55 -27.26 -24.55 11.71
N GLY A 56 -27.99 -23.44 11.85
CA GLY A 56 -28.05 -22.63 13.08
C GLY A 56 -27.40 -21.24 12.95
N VAL A 57 -26.60 -21.00 11.91
CA VAL A 57 -26.10 -19.65 11.57
C VAL A 57 -27.13 -18.90 10.72
N ASN A 58 -27.92 -18.06 11.39
CA ASN A 58 -29.07 -17.40 10.77
C ASN A 58 -28.71 -16.25 9.81
N ARG A 59 -27.51 -15.65 9.91
CA ARG A 59 -27.09 -14.52 9.06
C ARG A 59 -26.23 -15.01 7.90
N GLU A 60 -26.62 -14.60 6.68
CA GLU A 60 -25.87 -14.88 5.44
C GLU A 60 -24.43 -14.38 5.50
N GLU A 61 -24.25 -13.12 5.89
CA GLU A 61 -22.94 -12.47 6.05
C GLU A 61 -22.01 -13.28 6.96
N THR A 62 -22.53 -13.82 8.07
CA THR A 62 -21.76 -14.66 8.99
C THR A 62 -21.35 -15.97 8.34
N ARG A 63 -22.23 -16.60 7.57
CA ARG A 63 -21.90 -17.83 6.83
C ARG A 63 -20.83 -17.58 5.78
N GLN A 64 -20.89 -16.45 5.07
CA GLN A 64 -19.88 -16.06 4.08
C GLN A 64 -18.51 -15.83 4.72
N VAL A 65 -18.45 -15.18 5.88
CA VAL A 65 -17.17 -15.02 6.61
C VAL A 65 -16.63 -16.37 7.05
N ILE A 66 -17.46 -17.25 7.64
CA ILE A 66 -17.01 -18.59 8.06
C ILE A 66 -16.49 -19.40 6.86
N ASP A 67 -17.21 -19.40 5.75
CA ASP A 67 -16.82 -20.08 4.52
C ASP A 67 -15.51 -19.51 3.97
N ALA A 68 -15.35 -18.19 3.95
CA ALA A 68 -14.13 -17.54 3.47
C ALA A 68 -12.90 -17.92 4.30
N VAL A 69 -13.04 -17.99 5.62
CA VAL A 69 -11.97 -18.43 6.53
C VAL A 69 -11.64 -19.90 6.38
N LEU A 70 -12.66 -20.78 6.31
CA LEU A 70 -12.45 -22.23 6.17
C LEU A 70 -11.86 -22.61 4.81
N THR A 71 -12.18 -21.86 3.76
CA THR A 71 -11.66 -22.08 2.41
C THR A 71 -10.30 -21.40 2.14
N GLY A 72 -9.82 -20.55 3.06
CA GLY A 72 -8.59 -19.76 2.86
C GLY A 72 -8.73 -18.74 1.74
N SER A 73 -9.94 -18.23 1.51
CA SER A 73 -10.19 -17.16 0.52
C SER A 73 -10.14 -15.76 1.12
N ASP A 74 -10.11 -15.66 2.46
CA ASP A 74 -9.89 -14.40 3.17
C ASP A 74 -8.42 -14.21 3.54
N VAL A 75 -7.70 -13.52 2.66
CA VAL A 75 -6.26 -13.29 2.81
C VAL A 75 -5.89 -12.49 4.06
N PHE A 76 -6.77 -11.64 4.60
CA PHE A 76 -6.48 -10.90 5.83
C PHE A 76 -6.58 -11.79 7.06
N VAL A 77 -7.59 -12.67 7.10
CA VAL A 77 -7.69 -13.65 8.19
C VAL A 77 -6.50 -14.60 8.17
N ASP A 78 -6.05 -15.06 7.01
CA ASP A 78 -4.89 -15.96 6.88
C ASP A 78 -3.57 -15.32 7.37
N GLU A 79 -3.43 -13.99 7.25
CA GLU A 79 -2.28 -13.24 7.76
C GLU A 79 -2.36 -12.94 9.27
N VAL A 80 -3.56 -12.95 9.87
CA VAL A 80 -3.74 -12.68 11.30
C VAL A 80 -3.86 -13.96 12.13
N PHE A 81 -4.41 -15.02 11.56
CA PHE A 81 -4.69 -16.28 12.24
C PHE A 81 -3.98 -17.46 11.56
N GLU A 82 -3.64 -18.47 12.37
CA GLU A 82 -3.14 -19.75 11.90
C GLU A 82 -3.92 -20.90 12.53
N VAL A 83 -4.03 -22.02 11.83
CA VAL A 83 -4.62 -23.24 12.40
C VAL A 83 -3.68 -23.80 13.46
N ALA A 84 -4.10 -23.73 14.72
CA ALA A 84 -3.35 -24.27 15.84
C ALA A 84 -3.60 -25.78 16.03
N GLN A 85 -4.82 -26.24 15.76
CA GLN A 85 -5.21 -27.64 15.92
C GLN A 85 -6.44 -28.00 15.09
N GLU A 86 -6.43 -29.21 14.52
CA GLU A 86 -7.58 -29.81 13.85
C GLU A 86 -8.16 -30.96 14.69
N TYR A 87 -9.49 -31.07 14.69
CA TYR A 87 -10.25 -32.09 15.40
C TYR A 87 -11.24 -32.77 14.46
N PRO A 88 -10.86 -33.90 13.82
CA PRO A 88 -11.77 -34.67 12.99
C PRO A 88 -12.93 -35.23 13.81
N MET A 89 -14.15 -35.11 13.28
CA MET A 89 -15.38 -35.47 13.95
C MET A 89 -15.96 -36.78 13.38
N PRO A 90 -16.74 -37.55 14.17
CA PRO A 90 -17.29 -38.83 13.72
C PRO A 90 -18.29 -38.73 12.55
N ASP A 91 -18.87 -37.56 12.32
CA ASP A 91 -19.79 -37.25 11.22
C ASP A 91 -19.07 -36.93 9.90
N GLY A 92 -17.73 -36.87 9.91
CA GLY A 92 -16.89 -36.59 8.74
C GLY A 92 -16.45 -35.14 8.62
N ASP A 93 -16.98 -34.26 9.47
CA ASP A 93 -16.58 -32.85 9.55
C ASP A 93 -15.29 -32.70 10.39
N THR A 94 -14.68 -31.52 10.38
CA THR A 94 -13.50 -31.14 11.14
C THR A 94 -13.75 -29.84 11.88
N VAL A 95 -13.42 -29.81 13.17
CA VAL A 95 -13.35 -28.56 13.94
C VAL A 95 -11.91 -28.04 13.90
N TYR A 96 -11.75 -26.78 13.53
CA TYR A 96 -10.50 -26.05 13.47
C TYR A 96 -10.42 -25.07 14.64
N LEU A 97 -9.34 -25.16 15.42
CA LEU A 97 -8.94 -24.14 16.37
C LEU A 97 -7.89 -23.25 15.69
N TYR A 98 -8.24 -22.00 15.45
CA TYR A 98 -7.32 -20.97 15.00
C TYR A 98 -6.77 -20.21 16.21
N ARG A 99 -5.52 -19.77 16.10
CA ARG A 99 -4.86 -18.89 17.05
C ARG A 99 -4.34 -17.67 16.30
N LYS A 100 -4.42 -16.50 16.93
CA LYS A 100 -3.82 -15.27 16.42
C LYS A 100 -2.29 -15.40 16.33
N ARG A 101 -1.69 -15.01 15.20
CA ARG A 101 -0.25 -15.10 14.94
C ARG A 101 0.56 -14.08 15.73
N TYR A 102 -0.01 -12.90 15.95
CA TYR A 102 0.65 -11.78 16.61
C TYR A 102 -0.22 -11.22 17.73
N HIS A 103 0.39 -10.65 18.76
CA HIS A 103 -0.32 -9.86 19.76
C HIS A 103 -0.02 -8.38 19.54
N LEU A 104 -1.02 -7.52 19.70
CA LEU A 104 -0.85 -6.08 19.62
C LEU A 104 -0.06 -5.60 20.84
N ASP A 105 1.24 -5.37 20.65
CA ASP A 105 2.11 -4.78 21.67
C ASP A 105 1.97 -3.25 21.75
N HIS A 106 1.20 -2.65 20.83
CA HIS A 106 1.02 -1.19 20.71
C HIS A 106 -0.46 -0.82 20.68
N ASP A 107 -0.79 0.31 21.31
CA ASP A 107 -2.12 0.90 21.28
C ASP A 107 -2.30 1.64 19.96
N PHE A 108 -2.98 1.00 19.00
CA PHE A 108 -3.29 1.57 17.70
C PHE A 108 -4.61 2.34 17.78
N ALA A 109 -4.60 3.63 17.43
CA ALA A 109 -5.81 4.44 17.43
C ALA A 109 -6.77 3.96 16.33
N GLU A 110 -7.91 3.39 16.72
CA GLU A 110 -8.84 2.78 15.77
C GLU A 110 -9.40 3.75 14.72
N ASP A 111 -9.60 5.02 15.10
CA ASP A 111 -10.09 6.05 14.17
C ASP A 111 -9.08 6.31 13.04
N ASP A 112 -7.77 6.27 13.32
CA ASP A 112 -6.73 6.42 12.29
C ASP A 112 -6.80 5.28 11.25
N TYR A 113 -6.99 4.04 11.71
CA TYR A 113 -7.11 2.88 10.82
C TYR A 113 -8.43 2.82 10.07
N ARG A 114 -9.50 3.36 10.64
CA ARG A 114 -10.78 3.48 9.95
C ARG A 114 -10.69 4.43 8.76
N ASP A 115 -10.09 5.60 8.96
CA ASP A 115 -9.89 6.58 7.89
C ASP A 115 -8.88 6.08 6.85
N LEU A 116 -7.79 5.45 7.31
CA LEU A 116 -6.81 4.78 6.44
C LEU A 116 -7.48 3.72 5.54
N ALA A 117 -8.28 2.82 6.10
CA ALA A 117 -8.95 1.76 5.35
C ALA A 117 -9.88 2.34 4.26
N ARG A 118 -10.62 3.40 4.58
CA ARG A 118 -11.51 4.08 3.63
C ARG A 118 -10.74 4.69 2.46
N ASP A 119 -9.60 5.31 2.73
CA ASP A 119 -8.78 5.92 1.69
C ASP A 119 -8.06 4.85 0.85
N VAL A 120 -7.59 3.76 1.46
CA VAL A 120 -7.03 2.61 0.73
C VAL A 120 -8.06 2.00 -0.23
N GLU A 121 -9.30 1.80 0.19
CA GLU A 121 -10.40 1.35 -0.69
C GLU A 121 -10.65 2.31 -1.86
N THR A 122 -10.57 3.62 -1.58
CA THR A 122 -10.79 4.67 -2.59
C THR A 122 -9.66 4.67 -3.62
N LEU A 123 -8.41 4.44 -3.20
CA LEU A 123 -7.25 4.47 -4.08
C LEU A 123 -7.21 3.27 -5.03
N GLY A 124 -7.21 2.04 -4.51
CA GLY A 124 -6.89 0.85 -5.31
C GLY A 124 -8.10 0.08 -5.87
N ARG A 125 -9.29 0.24 -5.27
CA ARG A 125 -10.53 -0.47 -5.62
C ARG A 125 -10.39 -1.99 -5.80
N GLY A 126 -9.39 -2.64 -5.20
CA GLY A 126 -9.29 -4.10 -5.05
C GLY A 126 -8.28 -4.82 -5.96
N SER A 127 -7.27 -4.14 -6.50
CA SER A 127 -6.18 -4.76 -7.29
C SER A 127 -4.79 -4.41 -6.78
N GLU A 128 -4.73 -3.56 -5.76
CA GLU A 128 -3.52 -3.07 -5.11
C GLU A 128 -2.85 -4.12 -4.22
N SER A 129 -1.55 -3.99 -4.04
CA SER A 129 -0.85 -4.59 -2.91
C SER A 129 -0.81 -3.62 -1.73
N ILE A 130 -0.92 -4.14 -0.51
CA ILE A 130 -0.87 -3.35 0.72
C ILE A 130 0.29 -3.88 1.58
N VAL A 131 1.39 -3.14 1.63
CA VAL A 131 2.57 -3.49 2.44
C VAL A 131 2.38 -2.99 3.86
N PHE A 132 2.54 -3.87 4.84
CA PHE A 132 2.56 -3.53 6.26
C PHE A 132 3.93 -3.84 6.85
N GLU A 133 4.70 -2.81 7.21
CA GLU A 133 6.04 -3.01 7.83
C GLU A 133 5.98 -3.51 9.28
N VAL A 134 4.81 -3.40 9.91
CA VAL A 134 4.54 -4.02 11.21
C VAL A 134 3.29 -4.89 11.01
N PRO A 135 3.43 -6.21 10.81
CA PRO A 135 2.32 -7.13 10.49
C PRO A 135 1.14 -7.06 11.48
N GLU A 136 1.40 -6.73 12.74
CA GLU A 136 0.40 -6.52 13.79
C GLU A 136 -0.67 -5.50 13.38
N GLN A 137 -0.33 -4.53 12.53
CA GLN A 137 -1.27 -3.53 12.01
C GLN A 137 -2.40 -4.13 11.17
N ILE A 138 -2.18 -5.30 10.55
CA ILE A 138 -3.18 -5.99 9.73
C ILE A 138 -4.42 -6.30 10.57
N GLU A 139 -4.24 -6.65 11.84
CA GLU A 139 -5.36 -6.95 12.75
C GLU A 139 -6.32 -5.78 12.88
N VAL A 140 -5.81 -4.57 13.14
CA VAL A 140 -6.66 -3.38 13.32
C VAL A 140 -7.17 -2.84 11.98
N PHE A 141 -6.35 -2.91 10.94
CA PHE A 141 -6.73 -2.47 9.59
C PHE A 141 -7.88 -3.30 9.01
N ALA A 142 -7.80 -4.64 9.10
CA ALA A 142 -8.79 -5.55 8.54
C ALA A 142 -10.19 -5.38 9.15
N ARG A 143 -10.29 -4.87 10.39
CA ARG A 143 -11.58 -4.54 11.02
C ARG A 143 -12.38 -3.54 10.18
N TYR A 144 -11.71 -2.65 9.48
CA TYR A 144 -12.32 -1.54 8.74
C TYR A 144 -12.27 -1.71 7.22
N TYR A 145 -11.29 -2.44 6.70
CA TYR A 145 -11.10 -2.64 5.25
C TYR A 145 -12.04 -3.70 4.64
N ARG A 146 -12.64 -3.37 3.51
CA ARG A 146 -13.58 -4.20 2.73
C ARG A 146 -13.22 -4.29 1.26
N GLY A 147 -12.09 -3.72 0.86
CA GLY A 147 -11.57 -3.83 -0.51
C GLY A 147 -10.95 -5.20 -0.82
N GLY A 148 -10.59 -5.41 -2.07
CA GLY A 148 -9.98 -6.66 -2.57
C GLY A 148 -8.45 -6.68 -2.61
N GLY A 149 -7.79 -5.69 -2.02
CA GLY A 149 -6.34 -5.56 -2.01
C GLY A 149 -5.67 -6.70 -1.24
N VAL A 150 -4.42 -7.00 -1.60
CA VAL A 150 -3.68 -8.14 -1.06
C VAL A 150 -2.68 -7.64 -0.01
N PRO A 151 -2.75 -8.11 1.26
CA PRO A 151 -1.77 -7.73 2.27
C PRO A 151 -0.41 -8.40 2.03
N TYR A 152 0.65 -7.65 2.28
CA TYR A 152 2.04 -8.10 2.24
C TYR A 152 2.72 -7.69 3.56
N PRO A 153 2.67 -8.54 4.60
CA PRO A 153 3.41 -8.28 5.82
C PRO A 153 4.92 -8.40 5.56
N LEU A 154 5.65 -7.35 5.92
CA LEU A 154 7.11 -7.33 5.90
C LEU A 154 7.61 -6.80 7.25
N PRO A 155 8.74 -7.29 7.78
CA PRO A 155 9.47 -8.47 7.32
C PRO A 155 8.74 -9.79 7.67
N GLY A 156 8.97 -10.84 6.87
CA GLY A 156 8.45 -12.19 7.15
C GLY A 156 9.08 -12.85 8.38
N GLN A 157 10.23 -12.34 8.83
CA GLN A 157 10.92 -12.75 10.05
C GLN A 157 11.58 -11.55 10.75
N ARG A 158 11.93 -11.70 12.04
CA ARG A 158 12.65 -10.68 12.81
C ARG A 158 13.97 -11.25 13.32
N PRO A 159 15.13 -10.59 13.08
CA PRO A 159 15.31 -9.32 12.36
C PRO A 159 14.99 -9.44 10.87
N LEU A 160 14.78 -8.29 10.20
CA LEU A 160 14.52 -8.23 8.76
C LEU A 160 15.64 -8.89 7.95
N ASP A 161 15.27 -9.77 7.02
CA ASP A 161 16.14 -10.31 5.98
C ASP A 161 15.91 -9.54 4.69
N GLU A 162 16.94 -8.80 4.27
CA GLU A 162 16.88 -7.92 3.10
C GLU A 162 16.74 -8.70 1.77
N GLU A 163 17.31 -9.91 1.67
CA GLU A 163 17.22 -10.73 0.46
C GLU A 163 15.79 -11.27 0.30
N GLU A 164 15.22 -11.78 1.38
CA GLU A 164 13.83 -12.23 1.43
C GLU A 164 12.86 -11.08 1.16
N ALA A 165 13.05 -9.93 1.83
CA ALA A 165 12.23 -8.74 1.65
C ALA A 165 12.30 -8.23 0.21
N SER A 166 13.50 -8.12 -0.37
CA SER A 166 13.67 -7.71 -1.78
C SER A 166 13.01 -8.68 -2.75
N SER A 167 13.12 -9.99 -2.52
CA SER A 167 12.44 -11.02 -3.34
C SER A 167 10.92 -10.90 -3.27
N THR A 168 10.38 -10.66 -2.07
CA THR A 168 8.94 -10.47 -1.86
C THR A 168 8.44 -9.20 -2.51
N LEU A 169 9.12 -8.07 -2.30
CA LEU A 169 8.81 -6.80 -2.94
C LEU A 169 8.88 -6.90 -4.47
N GLY A 170 9.89 -7.57 -5.02
CA GLY A 170 10.01 -7.80 -6.46
C GLY A 170 8.85 -8.62 -7.05
N ARG A 171 8.47 -9.72 -6.39
CA ARG A 171 7.32 -10.55 -6.83
C ARG A 171 5.99 -9.83 -6.70
N MET A 172 5.81 -9.04 -5.65
CA MET A 172 4.63 -8.18 -5.46
C MET A 172 4.55 -7.15 -6.57
N ALA A 173 5.62 -6.40 -6.81
CA ALA A 173 5.65 -5.32 -7.79
C ALA A 173 5.51 -5.82 -9.24
N ALA A 174 5.82 -7.09 -9.51
CA ALA A 174 5.55 -7.74 -10.80
C ALA A 174 4.06 -8.15 -11.00
N LYS A 175 3.26 -8.20 -9.93
CA LYS A 175 1.85 -8.64 -9.96
C LYS A 175 0.86 -7.49 -9.84
N HIS A 176 1.23 -6.44 -9.11
CA HIS A 176 0.36 -5.32 -8.78
C HIS A 176 0.89 -4.06 -9.45
N ASP A 177 -0.01 -3.22 -9.98
CA ASP A 177 0.38 -1.93 -10.56
C ASP A 177 0.54 -0.82 -9.50
N LEU A 178 -0.29 -0.88 -8.46
CA LEU A 178 -0.34 0.05 -7.34
C LEU A 178 0.10 -0.68 -6.06
N ILE A 179 1.07 -0.09 -5.37
CA ILE A 179 1.57 -0.54 -4.07
C ILE A 179 1.22 0.54 -3.05
N LEU A 180 0.49 0.16 -2.00
CA LEU A 180 0.16 1.01 -0.88
C LEU A 180 0.97 0.55 0.34
N ALA A 181 1.90 1.36 0.80
CA ALA A 181 2.75 1.02 1.93
C ALA A 181 2.31 1.76 3.19
N VAL A 182 2.06 1.01 4.26
CA VAL A 182 1.61 1.49 5.57
C VAL A 182 2.78 1.45 6.55
N PHE A 183 3.21 2.64 6.96
CA PHE A 183 4.38 2.88 7.78
C PHE A 183 3.97 3.37 9.17
N LEU A 184 4.27 2.58 10.20
CA LEU A 184 4.20 2.95 11.61
C LEU A 184 5.14 2.03 12.39
N GLY A 185 5.94 2.59 13.31
CA GLY A 185 6.77 1.78 14.20
C GLY A 185 7.96 1.06 13.56
N GLN A 186 8.26 1.32 12.28
CA GLN A 186 9.31 0.59 11.55
C GLN A 186 10.70 0.66 12.18
N GLU A 187 11.00 1.68 13.00
CA GLU A 187 12.30 1.82 13.66
C GLU A 187 12.70 0.60 14.51
N GLN A 188 11.73 -0.20 14.96
CA GLN A 188 11.97 -1.41 15.74
C GLN A 188 12.25 -2.66 14.88
N VAL A 189 11.72 -2.70 13.66
CA VAL A 189 11.71 -3.91 12.79
C VAL A 189 12.56 -3.75 11.52
N ASP A 190 12.64 -2.52 11.01
CA ASP A 190 13.44 -2.08 9.88
C ASP A 190 14.13 -0.72 10.22
N PRO A 191 15.12 -0.72 11.14
CA PRO A 191 15.79 0.52 11.57
C PRO A 191 16.56 1.22 10.44
N GLN A 192 16.90 0.49 9.37
CA GLN A 192 17.55 1.06 8.20
C GLN A 192 16.55 1.54 7.14
N ARG A 193 15.24 1.33 7.34
CA ARG A 193 14.17 1.65 6.36
C ARG A 193 14.44 1.00 5.01
N PHE A 194 14.96 -0.23 5.01
CA PHE A 194 15.24 -1.02 3.82
C PHE A 194 14.02 -1.11 2.90
N VAL A 195 12.83 -1.43 3.43
CA VAL A 195 11.62 -1.61 2.62
C VAL A 195 11.22 -0.31 1.92
N GLU A 196 11.15 0.80 2.67
CA GLU A 196 10.87 2.11 2.07
C GLU A 196 11.97 2.57 1.09
N GLN A 197 13.25 2.35 1.41
CA GLN A 197 14.34 2.66 0.48
C GLN A 197 14.24 1.84 -0.81
N TRP A 198 13.85 0.57 -0.71
CA TRP A 198 13.63 -0.30 -1.86
C TRP A 198 12.48 0.25 -2.71
N LEU A 199 11.35 0.62 -2.09
CA LEU A 199 10.18 1.19 -2.78
C LEU A 199 10.52 2.52 -3.45
N ASN A 200 11.24 3.41 -2.77
CA ASN A 200 11.69 4.70 -3.33
C ASN A 200 12.69 4.54 -4.47
N ARG A 201 13.53 3.49 -4.45
CA ARG A 201 14.53 3.24 -5.49
C ARG A 201 13.94 2.58 -6.74
N HIS A 202 13.00 1.65 -6.55
CA HIS A 202 12.48 0.83 -7.65
C HIS A 202 11.13 1.35 -8.18
N GLY A 203 10.22 1.75 -7.29
CA GLY A 203 8.89 2.21 -7.64
C GLY A 203 8.83 3.68 -8.05
N TYR A 204 7.59 4.13 -8.28
CA TYR A 204 7.24 5.50 -8.64
C TYR A 204 6.41 6.11 -7.51
N PRO A 205 7.03 6.81 -6.54
CA PRO A 205 6.29 7.46 -5.46
C PRO A 205 5.27 8.44 -6.05
N ALA A 206 4.05 8.42 -5.51
CA ALA A 206 2.92 9.16 -6.08
C ALA A 206 2.24 10.08 -5.08
N MET A 207 1.98 9.60 -3.87
CA MET A 207 1.43 10.42 -2.79
C MET A 207 1.81 9.87 -1.43
N ALA A 208 1.70 10.72 -0.41
CA ALA A 208 1.78 10.32 0.99
C ALA A 208 0.69 11.02 1.80
N SER A 209 0.06 10.27 2.71
CA SER A 209 -0.98 10.74 3.63
C SER A 209 -0.67 10.29 5.05
N TRP A 210 -1.11 11.08 6.03
CA TRP A 210 -0.92 10.79 7.46
C TRP A 210 -2.28 10.63 8.15
N TYR A 211 -2.41 9.58 8.96
CA TYR A 211 -3.56 9.27 9.82
C TYR A 211 -3.00 9.13 11.24
N GLY A 212 -3.05 10.22 12.01
CA GLY A 212 -2.29 10.32 13.24
C GLY A 212 -0.79 10.04 13.00
N PRO A 213 -0.19 9.03 13.65
CA PRO A 213 1.20 8.65 13.42
C PRO A 213 1.39 7.67 12.25
N VAL A 214 0.31 7.09 11.71
CA VAL A 214 0.37 6.14 10.59
C VAL A 214 0.56 6.90 9.29
N ARG A 215 1.54 6.50 8.49
CA ARG A 215 1.77 7.09 7.17
C ARG A 215 1.47 6.08 6.07
N LEU A 216 0.58 6.46 5.17
CA LEU A 216 0.33 5.76 3.92
C LEU A 216 1.18 6.39 2.81
N VAL A 217 1.82 5.58 1.97
CA VAL A 217 2.47 6.03 0.74
C VAL A 217 2.03 5.17 -0.42
N ALA A 218 1.64 5.80 -1.52
CA ALA A 218 1.32 5.12 -2.76
C ALA A 218 2.50 5.14 -3.73
N TYR A 219 2.78 3.98 -4.32
CA TYR A 219 3.80 3.80 -5.35
C TYR A 219 3.20 3.13 -6.58
N GLY A 220 3.59 3.61 -7.77
CA GLY A 220 3.51 2.82 -8.98
C GLY A 220 4.60 1.74 -8.99
N SER A 221 4.26 0.53 -9.39
CA SER A 221 5.23 -0.54 -9.60
C SER A 221 6.27 -0.21 -10.67
N PRO A 222 7.49 -0.76 -10.60
CA PRO A 222 8.50 -0.61 -11.65
C PRO A 222 7.99 -1.20 -12.97
N LEU A 223 8.33 -0.57 -14.08
CA LEU A 223 7.98 -1.09 -15.41
C LEU A 223 8.95 -2.20 -15.82
N PRO A 224 8.49 -3.20 -16.60
CA PRO A 224 9.40 -4.15 -17.23
C PRO A 224 10.31 -3.43 -18.24
N ASP A 225 11.56 -3.87 -18.32
CA ASP A 225 12.58 -3.38 -19.27
C ASP A 225 12.89 -1.87 -19.22
N GLU A 226 12.78 -1.25 -18.04
CA GLU A 226 13.19 0.14 -17.85
C GLU A 226 14.65 0.39 -18.25
N ARG A 227 14.86 1.48 -18.98
CA ARG A 227 16.20 1.96 -19.34
C ARG A 227 16.50 3.27 -18.64
N ASP A 228 17.77 3.48 -18.35
CA ASP A 228 18.28 4.74 -17.80
C ASP A 228 18.78 5.66 -18.91
N VAL A 229 17.95 5.80 -19.95
CA VAL A 229 18.10 6.79 -21.02
C VAL A 229 16.72 7.38 -21.33
N PRO A 230 16.64 8.69 -21.61
CA PRO A 230 15.36 9.32 -21.93
C PRO A 230 14.81 8.79 -23.25
N ALA A 231 13.54 8.39 -23.25
CA ALA A 231 12.82 8.05 -24.49
C ALA A 231 12.55 9.30 -25.34
N ARG A 232 12.38 10.46 -24.69
CA ARG A 232 12.23 11.77 -25.32
C ARG A 232 13.29 12.71 -24.75
N GLY A 233 14.25 13.09 -25.58
CA GLY A 233 15.24 14.11 -25.23
C GLY A 233 14.61 15.50 -25.22
N ILE A 234 14.91 16.27 -24.18
CA ILE A 234 14.57 17.69 -24.05
C ILE A 234 15.77 18.37 -23.43
N GLU A 235 16.10 19.58 -23.86
CA GLU A 235 17.13 20.38 -23.20
C GLU A 235 16.48 21.64 -22.62
N ALA A 236 16.24 21.61 -21.30
CA ALA A 236 15.66 22.72 -20.56
C ALA A 236 16.44 22.97 -19.27
N ARG A 237 16.72 24.25 -18.98
CA ARG A 237 17.48 24.68 -17.79
C ARG A 237 16.53 25.17 -16.70
N PHE A 238 16.75 24.70 -15.48
CA PHE A 238 16.01 25.06 -14.27
C PHE A 238 16.94 25.85 -13.37
N GLY A 239 16.64 27.15 -13.22
CA GLY A 239 17.56 28.09 -12.61
C GLY A 239 18.91 28.12 -13.34
N ASP A 240 20.00 28.25 -12.58
CA ASP A 240 21.34 28.36 -13.13
C ASP A 240 22.11 27.02 -13.14
N SER A 241 21.77 26.07 -12.26
CA SER A 241 22.65 24.91 -12.01
C SER A 241 22.10 23.57 -12.47
N ILE A 242 20.87 23.49 -12.97
CA ILE A 242 20.19 22.21 -13.26
C ILE A 242 19.65 22.21 -14.69
N SER A 243 19.81 21.09 -15.39
CA SER A 243 19.19 20.82 -16.69
C SER A 243 18.32 19.56 -16.62
N LEU A 244 17.17 19.59 -17.27
CA LEU A 244 16.43 18.38 -17.68
C LEU A 244 16.97 17.96 -19.04
N LEU A 245 17.44 16.72 -19.14
CA LEU A 245 17.96 16.07 -20.36
C LEU A 245 16.87 15.35 -21.16
N GLY A 246 15.73 15.10 -20.53
CA GLY A 246 14.60 14.40 -21.14
C GLY A 246 13.76 13.65 -20.14
N PHE A 247 12.79 12.91 -20.66
CA PHE A 247 11.87 12.11 -19.84
C PHE A 247 11.43 10.83 -20.57
N THR A 248 10.89 9.90 -19.78
CA THR A 248 10.20 8.71 -20.26
C THR A 248 8.86 8.61 -19.52
N ILE A 249 7.79 8.25 -20.23
CA ILE A 249 6.47 8.01 -19.67
C ILE A 249 5.93 6.69 -20.22
N ASP A 250 5.20 5.92 -19.40
CA ASP A 250 4.64 4.62 -19.76
C ASP A 250 3.43 4.69 -20.71
N GLY A 251 2.76 5.84 -20.79
CA GLY A 251 1.67 6.07 -21.72
C GLY A 251 1.30 7.54 -21.90
N GLN A 252 0.55 7.84 -22.97
CA GLN A 252 -0.13 9.13 -23.15
C GLN A 252 -1.67 8.98 -23.09
N LYS A 253 -2.12 7.78 -22.73
CA LYS A 253 -3.52 7.46 -22.44
C LYS A 253 -3.55 6.86 -21.05
N ALA A 254 -4.49 7.31 -20.23
CA ALA A 254 -4.74 6.78 -18.91
C ALA A 254 -6.25 6.65 -18.66
N GLU A 255 -6.63 5.70 -17.83
CA GLU A 255 -7.97 5.62 -17.28
C GLU A 255 -7.99 6.17 -15.84
N PRO A 256 -9.13 6.66 -15.34
CA PRO A 256 -9.29 6.98 -13.93
C PRO A 256 -8.86 5.82 -13.03
N GLY A 257 -8.13 6.13 -11.95
CA GLY A 257 -7.54 5.14 -11.04
C GLY A 257 -6.21 4.55 -11.49
N GLN A 258 -5.78 4.77 -12.75
CA GLN A 258 -4.47 4.28 -13.21
C GLN A 258 -3.31 5.15 -12.70
N MET A 259 -2.14 4.54 -12.64
CA MET A 259 -0.88 5.22 -12.35
C MET A 259 -0.14 5.53 -13.66
N LEU A 260 0.15 6.81 -13.91
CA LEU A 260 1.13 7.20 -14.91
C LEU A 260 2.52 7.26 -14.29
N ARG A 261 3.50 6.65 -14.95
CA ARG A 261 4.87 6.54 -14.45
C ARG A 261 5.80 7.40 -15.27
N VAL A 262 6.39 8.40 -14.62
CA VAL A 262 7.24 9.41 -15.24
C VAL A 262 8.67 9.27 -14.72
N LYS A 263 9.62 9.01 -15.61
CA LYS A 263 11.06 9.11 -15.32
C LYS A 263 11.60 10.43 -15.88
N LEU A 264 12.27 11.19 -15.04
CA LEU A 264 12.95 12.43 -15.39
C LEU A 264 14.45 12.21 -15.34
N PHE A 265 15.16 12.81 -16.29
CA PHE A 265 16.61 12.68 -16.41
C PHE A 265 17.24 14.04 -16.19
N TRP A 266 17.74 14.27 -14.99
CA TRP A 266 18.34 15.54 -14.59
C TRP A 266 19.86 15.51 -14.73
N LYS A 267 20.47 16.68 -14.82
CA LYS A 267 21.91 16.86 -14.77
C LYS A 267 22.24 18.14 -14.02
N ALA A 268 23.17 18.05 -13.07
CA ALA A 268 23.78 19.24 -12.48
C ALA A 268 24.80 19.85 -13.47
N GLU A 269 24.59 21.08 -13.88
CA GLU A 269 25.56 21.85 -14.68
C GLU A 269 26.61 22.53 -13.79
N ASP A 270 26.28 22.78 -12.53
CA ASP A 270 27.21 23.23 -11.50
C ASP A 270 26.82 22.71 -10.11
N SER A 271 27.56 23.09 -9.07
CA SER A 271 27.15 22.83 -7.69
C SER A 271 25.77 23.44 -7.42
N VAL A 272 24.86 22.64 -6.85
CA VAL A 272 23.52 23.09 -6.45
C VAL A 272 23.56 23.44 -4.96
N GLY A 273 23.24 24.69 -4.63
CA GLY A 273 23.36 25.20 -3.25
C GLY A 273 22.14 24.91 -2.36
N GLU A 274 20.99 24.68 -2.98
CA GLU A 274 19.70 24.56 -2.31
C GLU A 274 19.10 23.16 -2.47
N ASP A 275 18.28 22.73 -1.52
CA ASP A 275 17.58 21.44 -1.53
C ASP A 275 16.21 21.60 -2.22
N TYR A 276 16.22 21.51 -3.54
CA TYR A 276 15.03 21.56 -4.37
C TYR A 276 14.19 20.28 -4.31
N LYS A 277 12.87 20.47 -4.33
CA LYS A 277 11.88 19.46 -4.64
C LYS A 277 11.44 19.58 -6.10
N VAL A 278 11.15 18.44 -6.73
CA VAL A 278 10.55 18.34 -8.05
C VAL A 278 9.05 18.18 -7.88
N PHE A 279 8.28 18.94 -8.66
CA PHE A 279 6.85 18.69 -8.86
C PHE A 279 6.61 18.16 -10.27
N VAL A 280 5.68 17.22 -10.38
CA VAL A 280 5.11 16.77 -11.64
C VAL A 280 3.61 16.93 -11.51
N HIS A 281 3.02 17.78 -12.34
CA HIS A 281 1.60 18.11 -12.31
C HIS A 281 0.91 17.61 -13.57
N LEU A 282 -0.31 17.12 -13.41
CA LEU A 282 -1.28 16.94 -14.47
C LEU A 282 -2.27 18.11 -14.39
N LEU A 283 -2.33 18.90 -15.45
CA LEU A 283 -3.09 20.15 -15.51
C LEU A 283 -4.29 20.01 -16.44
N ASP A 284 -5.44 20.57 -16.06
CA ASP A 284 -6.59 20.71 -16.95
C ASP A 284 -6.43 21.86 -17.95
N ALA A 285 -7.47 22.11 -18.77
CA ALA A 285 -7.46 23.17 -19.78
C ALA A 285 -7.37 24.59 -19.19
N GLU A 286 -7.79 24.75 -17.94
CA GLU A 286 -7.72 25.99 -17.15
C GLU A 286 -6.39 26.12 -16.37
N GLY A 287 -5.48 25.14 -16.50
CA GLY A 287 -4.19 25.11 -15.82
C GLY A 287 -4.29 24.74 -14.33
N GLN A 288 -5.41 24.19 -13.87
CA GLN A 288 -5.54 23.69 -12.50
C GLN A 288 -4.94 22.29 -12.38
N VAL A 289 -4.31 22.04 -11.23
CA VAL A 289 -3.73 20.73 -10.91
C VAL A 289 -4.86 19.76 -10.56
N VAL A 290 -5.00 18.70 -11.37
CA VAL A 290 -5.96 17.61 -11.09
C VAL A 290 -5.31 16.40 -10.45
N ALA A 291 -4.01 16.19 -10.71
CA ALA A 291 -3.18 15.17 -10.07
C ALA A 291 -1.74 15.67 -10.01
N GLN A 292 -0.98 15.24 -9.01
CA GLN A 292 0.40 15.67 -8.85
C GLN A 292 1.22 14.70 -8.03
N HIS A 293 2.54 14.79 -8.16
CA HIS A 293 3.48 14.28 -7.19
C HIS A 293 4.61 15.30 -6.95
N ASP A 294 4.83 15.58 -5.68
CA ASP A 294 5.85 16.50 -5.18
C ASP A 294 6.81 15.76 -4.27
N GLY A 295 8.10 15.82 -4.57
CA GLY A 295 9.09 15.10 -3.79
C GLY A 295 10.51 15.60 -3.99
N ARG A 296 11.39 15.24 -3.05
CA ARG A 296 12.82 15.33 -3.29
C ARG A 296 13.22 14.29 -4.35
N PRO A 297 14.22 14.56 -5.20
CA PRO A 297 14.64 13.61 -6.22
C PRO A 297 14.97 12.22 -5.67
N VAL A 298 14.76 11.22 -6.51
CA VAL A 298 15.05 9.81 -6.25
C VAL A 298 14.28 9.30 -5.03
N GLY A 299 13.01 9.71 -4.89
CA GLY A 299 12.18 9.36 -3.73
C GLY A 299 12.76 9.86 -2.41
N GLY A 300 13.50 10.97 -2.43
CA GLY A 300 14.20 11.53 -1.28
C GLY A 300 15.53 10.88 -0.90
N LEU A 301 16.04 9.97 -1.73
CA LEU A 301 17.32 9.28 -1.50
C LEU A 301 18.54 10.06 -2.01
N ASN A 302 18.35 11.15 -2.76
CA ASN A 302 19.45 11.96 -3.30
C ASN A 302 19.05 13.43 -3.35
N ARG A 303 19.54 14.23 -2.39
CA ARG A 303 19.22 15.66 -2.32
C ARG A 303 19.92 16.38 -3.45
N THR A 304 19.30 17.45 -3.95
CA THR A 304 19.93 18.24 -5.03
C THR A 304 21.26 18.86 -4.61
N THR A 305 21.44 19.19 -3.32
CA THR A 305 22.73 19.62 -2.75
C THR A 305 23.85 18.57 -2.82
N GLU A 306 23.50 17.30 -3.03
CA GLU A 306 24.43 16.18 -3.14
C GLU A 306 24.77 15.86 -4.60
N TRP A 307 24.16 16.57 -5.56
CA TRP A 307 24.38 16.32 -6.98
C TRP A 307 25.79 16.72 -7.41
N VAL A 308 26.45 15.80 -8.11
CA VAL A 308 27.77 16.02 -8.67
C VAL A 308 27.64 16.65 -10.06
N LYS A 309 28.38 17.74 -10.29
CA LYS A 309 28.46 18.40 -11.59
C LYS A 309 28.75 17.40 -12.72
N GLY A 310 27.93 17.44 -13.75
CA GLY A 310 28.02 16.59 -14.93
C GLY A 310 27.39 15.20 -14.77
N GLN A 311 27.03 14.79 -13.55
CA GLN A 311 26.37 13.51 -13.31
C GLN A 311 24.88 13.59 -13.66
N ALA A 312 24.39 12.58 -14.37
CA ALA A 312 22.96 12.42 -14.60
C ALA A 312 22.28 11.79 -13.38
N THR A 313 21.08 12.25 -13.05
CA THR A 313 20.23 11.70 -11.99
C THR A 313 18.90 11.28 -12.58
N VAL A 314 18.55 10.00 -12.39
CA VAL A 314 17.25 9.45 -12.79
C VAL A 314 16.29 9.60 -11.62
N ASP A 315 15.17 10.24 -11.88
CA ASP A 315 14.17 10.58 -10.87
C ASP A 315 12.80 10.05 -11.29
N LYS A 316 12.07 9.41 -10.36
CA LYS A 316 10.83 8.67 -10.66
C LYS A 316 9.65 9.30 -9.94
N HIS A 317 8.58 9.57 -10.68
CA HIS A 317 7.34 10.15 -10.17
C HIS A 317 6.14 9.35 -10.68
N GLY A 318 5.25 8.94 -9.78
CA GLY A 318 3.96 8.37 -10.10
C GLY A 318 2.88 9.45 -10.07
N ILE A 319 2.02 9.49 -11.07
CA ILE A 319 0.84 10.36 -11.09
C ILE A 319 -0.39 9.46 -11.06
N LEU A 320 -0.98 9.33 -9.86
CA LEU A 320 -2.21 8.57 -9.69
C LEU A 320 -3.38 9.41 -10.20
N ILE A 321 -4.06 8.90 -11.24
CA ILE A 321 -5.19 9.56 -11.84
C ILE A 321 -6.42 9.39 -10.93
N PRO A 322 -7.05 10.48 -10.44
CA PRO A 322 -8.23 10.37 -9.59
C PRO A 322 -9.38 9.63 -10.28
N TRP A 323 -10.19 8.90 -9.52
CA TRP A 323 -11.33 8.16 -10.07
C TRP A 323 -12.45 9.07 -10.60
N GLU A 324 -12.53 10.30 -10.08
CA GLU A 324 -13.57 11.29 -10.38
C GLU A 324 -13.15 12.28 -11.47
N VAL A 325 -11.95 12.12 -12.03
CA VAL A 325 -11.44 13.00 -13.09
C VAL A 325 -12.31 12.92 -14.34
N SER A 326 -12.56 14.07 -14.97
CA SER A 326 -13.35 14.11 -16.20
C SER A 326 -12.54 13.58 -17.40
N PRO A 327 -13.16 12.88 -18.36
CA PRO A 327 -12.45 12.49 -19.58
C PRO A 327 -12.02 13.71 -20.41
N GLY A 328 -10.82 13.66 -20.98
CA GLY A 328 -10.29 14.74 -21.82
C GLY A 328 -8.77 14.80 -21.89
N PRO A 329 -8.24 15.80 -22.62
CA PRO A 329 -6.81 16.08 -22.64
C PRO A 329 -6.39 16.84 -21.39
N TYR A 330 -5.21 16.47 -20.87
CA TYR A 330 -4.56 17.08 -19.73
C TYR A 330 -3.08 17.31 -20.04
N GLN A 331 -2.51 18.41 -19.57
CA GLN A 331 -1.11 18.72 -19.80
C GLN A 331 -0.25 18.22 -18.64
N LEU A 332 0.71 17.33 -18.91
CA LEU A 332 1.74 17.00 -17.95
C LEU A 332 2.80 18.10 -17.94
N ALA A 333 3.16 18.61 -16.77
CA ALA A 333 4.18 19.64 -16.60
C ALA A 333 5.09 19.32 -15.41
N VAL A 334 6.35 19.77 -15.48
CA VAL A 334 7.36 19.56 -14.45
C VAL A 334 7.98 20.87 -13.99
N GLY A 335 8.34 20.96 -12.71
CA GLY A 335 9.03 22.09 -12.14
C GLY A 335 9.89 21.73 -10.95
N MET A 336 10.63 22.71 -10.46
CA MET A 336 11.42 22.62 -9.24
C MET A 336 11.15 23.81 -8.33
N TYR A 337 11.15 23.58 -7.02
CA TYR A 337 11.04 24.63 -6.02
C TYR A 337 11.92 24.34 -4.83
N ASP A 338 12.39 25.41 -4.20
CA ASP A 338 13.17 25.35 -2.97
C ASP A 338 12.28 24.80 -1.84
N GLY A 339 12.70 23.70 -1.21
CA GLY A 339 11.89 22.98 -0.24
C GLY A 339 11.59 23.76 1.05
N ASP A 340 12.39 24.77 1.38
CA ASP A 340 12.27 25.57 2.59
C ASP A 340 11.46 26.85 2.35
N THR A 341 11.64 27.49 1.19
CA THR A 341 11.03 28.78 0.86
C THR A 341 9.81 28.67 -0.04
N GLY A 342 9.61 27.54 -0.71
CA GLY A 342 8.55 27.35 -1.71
C GLY A 342 8.79 28.08 -3.03
N ARG A 343 9.93 28.76 -3.19
CA ARG A 343 10.22 29.55 -4.40
C ARG A 343 10.52 28.62 -5.57
N ARG A 344 9.75 28.76 -6.65
CA ARG A 344 9.96 28.00 -7.90
C ARG A 344 11.14 28.53 -8.70
N LEU A 345 11.84 27.63 -9.37
CA LEU A 345 12.90 27.95 -10.31
C LEU A 345 12.32 28.42 -11.65
N SER A 346 12.94 29.45 -12.24
CA SER A 346 12.66 29.81 -13.63
C SER A 346 13.14 28.71 -14.57
N VAL A 347 12.34 28.38 -15.57
CA VAL A 347 12.66 27.41 -16.60
C VAL A 347 12.96 28.10 -17.91
N SER A 348 14.04 27.69 -18.56
CA SER A 348 14.42 28.15 -19.89
C SER A 348 14.56 26.98 -20.86
N ALA A 349 13.93 27.07 -22.03
CA ALA A 349 14.06 26.10 -23.12
C ALA A 349 14.51 26.84 -24.38
N GLU A 350 15.41 26.25 -25.17
CA GLU A 350 15.96 26.87 -26.39
C GLU A 350 16.50 28.31 -26.17
N GLY A 351 17.04 28.57 -24.97
CA GLY A 351 17.59 29.88 -24.59
C GLY A 351 16.56 30.95 -24.23
N GLN A 352 15.26 30.60 -24.16
CA GLN A 352 14.18 31.52 -23.75
C GLN A 352 13.56 31.07 -22.44
N VAL A 353 13.25 32.03 -21.55
CA VAL A 353 12.49 31.75 -20.32
C VAL A 353 11.05 31.41 -20.71
N VAL A 354 10.59 30.22 -20.33
CA VAL A 354 9.24 29.71 -20.63
C VAL A 354 8.29 29.79 -19.44
N GLY A 355 8.80 29.98 -18.22
CA GLY A 355 7.97 30.11 -17.01
C GLY A 355 8.70 29.60 -15.77
N ASP A 356 7.93 29.04 -14.83
CA ASP A 356 8.40 28.36 -13.61
C ASP A 356 8.12 26.83 -13.65
N SER A 357 7.65 26.36 -14.81
CA SER A 357 7.38 24.96 -15.12
C SER A 357 7.56 24.73 -16.62
N LEU A 358 7.77 23.46 -17.00
CA LEU A 358 7.93 23.00 -18.37
C LEU A 358 6.80 22.04 -18.74
N PRO A 359 5.94 22.38 -19.72
CA PRO A 359 5.02 21.42 -20.32
C PRO A 359 5.80 20.30 -21.02
N LEU A 360 5.48 19.04 -20.71
CA LEU A 360 6.17 17.86 -21.27
C LEU A 360 5.37 17.23 -22.41
N VAL A 361 4.12 16.86 -22.14
CA VAL A 361 3.28 16.11 -23.06
C VAL A 361 1.80 16.18 -22.66
N GLU A 362 0.91 16.09 -23.63
CA GLU A 362 -0.52 15.92 -23.38
C GLU A 362 -0.86 14.45 -23.08
N ILE A 363 -1.67 14.24 -22.05
CA ILE A 363 -2.19 12.96 -21.60
C ILE A 363 -3.69 12.98 -21.84
N HIS A 364 -4.21 11.96 -22.53
CA HIS A 364 -5.64 11.76 -22.65
C HIS A 364 -6.12 10.86 -21.53
N VAL A 365 -6.99 11.38 -20.67
CA VAL A 365 -7.63 10.61 -19.60
C VAL A 365 -9.03 10.24 -20.02
N GLY A 366 -9.38 8.96 -19.93
CA GLY A 366 -10.71 8.46 -20.25
C GLY A 366 -11.03 8.44 -21.75
N GLY A 367 -11.45 7.27 -22.25
CA GLY A 367 -11.94 7.09 -23.61
C GLY A 367 -10.97 6.33 -24.52
N SER A 368 -11.39 5.13 -24.92
CA SER A 368 -10.80 4.38 -26.04
C SER A 368 -11.16 4.99 -27.39
#